data_AF-A0A1G1SZA0-F1
#
_entry.id   AF-A0A1G1SZA0-F1
#
_cell.length_a   1.000
_cell.length_b   1.000
_cell.length_c   1.000
_cell.angle_alpha   90.00
_cell.angle_beta   90.00
_cell.angle_gamma   90.00
#
_symmetry.space_group_name_H-M   'P 1'
#
loop_
_entity.id
_entity.type
_entity.pdbx_description
1 polymer ?
#
loop_
_entity_poly.entity_id
_entity_poly.type
_entity_poly.pdbx_seq_one_letter_code
_entity_poly.pdbx_strand_id
1 'polypeptide(L)'
;MKFQPGGIYHIYNRGNNREPIFFNKDNYRYFLGKMRKHLLPHADVLAWCLMPNHYHWLVRVKDGAIGARLAQDLGTFFSSYTRAIQKQETRTGSLFQQQYQAKELASPEYLLQCFCYVHQNPLRAALEAEPGTWPWSSFRDYTGLRSGQLCARPLAAELLDLPADPVEMRCLLLQTLPDGAGALLY
;
A
#
# COMPACT_ATOMS: atom_id res chain seq x y z
N MET A 1 17.44 -1.62 -6.02
CA MET A 1 16.82 -2.46 -4.98
C MET A 1 16.60 -3.86 -5.54
N LYS A 2 16.87 -4.93 -4.79
CA LYS A 2 16.73 -6.31 -5.26
C LYS A 2 15.58 -7.00 -4.52
N PHE A 3 14.44 -7.15 -5.20
CA PHE A 3 13.32 -7.95 -4.70
C PHE A 3 13.65 -9.44 -4.82
N GLN A 4 13.36 -10.22 -3.78
CA GLN A 4 13.52 -11.68 -3.77
C GLN A 4 12.17 -12.36 -4.06
N PRO A 5 12.14 -13.41 -4.89
CA PRO A 5 10.95 -14.24 -5.05
C PRO A 5 10.47 -14.79 -3.70
N GLY A 6 9.15 -14.80 -3.48
CA GLY A 6 8.54 -15.21 -2.22
C GLY A 6 8.64 -14.17 -1.09
N GLY A 7 9.55 -13.19 -1.20
CA GLY A 7 9.74 -12.15 -0.20
C GLY A 7 8.54 -11.21 -0.08
N ILE A 8 8.25 -10.76 1.14
CA ILE A 8 7.16 -9.82 1.44
C ILE A 8 7.74 -8.45 1.79
N TYR A 9 7.23 -7.41 1.16
CA TYR A 9 7.76 -6.06 1.25
C TYR A 9 6.68 -5.05 1.62
N HIS A 10 7.01 -4.18 2.57
CA HIS A 10 6.31 -2.92 2.80
C HIS A 10 6.91 -1.84 1.88
N ILE A 11 6.17 -1.45 0.85
CA ILE A 11 6.58 -0.43 -0.12
C ILE A 11 5.82 0.86 0.17
N TYR A 12 6.54 1.96 0.33
CA TYR A 12 5.93 3.25 0.61
C TYR A 12 6.74 4.42 0.09
N ASN A 13 6.05 5.54 -0.14
CA ASN A 13 6.68 6.84 -0.37
C ASN A 13 5.67 7.95 -0.06
N ARG A 14 6.16 9.18 0.08
CA ARG A 14 5.40 10.41 0.32
C ARG A 14 5.75 11.49 -0.69
N GLY A 15 4.89 12.49 -0.78
CA GLY A 15 5.09 13.67 -1.61
C GLY A 15 6.31 14.46 -1.16
N ASN A 16 7.00 15.05 -2.13
CA ASN A 16 8.08 15.98 -1.84
C ASN A 16 7.57 17.11 -0.94
N ASN A 17 8.34 17.51 0.08
CA ASN A 17 7.89 18.46 1.10
C ASN A 17 6.56 18.11 1.80
N ARG A 18 6.17 16.81 1.84
CA ARG A 18 4.87 16.34 2.37
C ARG A 18 3.65 16.88 1.62
N GLU A 19 3.85 17.39 0.41
CA GLU A 19 2.77 17.88 -0.46
C GLU A 19 1.85 16.74 -0.93
N PRO A 20 0.62 17.08 -1.35
CA PRO A 20 -0.27 16.11 -1.97
C PRO A 20 0.35 15.45 -3.21
N ILE A 21 0.11 14.14 -3.33
CA ILE A 21 0.39 13.32 -4.52
C ILE A 21 -0.92 12.86 -5.21
N PHE A 22 -2.06 13.04 -4.55
CA PHE A 22 -3.39 12.85 -5.10
C PHE A 22 -4.22 14.11 -4.87
N PHE A 23 -4.57 14.81 -5.95
CA PHE A 23 -5.28 16.09 -5.92
C PHE A 23 -6.79 15.92 -6.09
N ASN A 24 -7.21 14.83 -6.75
CA ASN A 24 -8.61 14.48 -6.94
C ASN A 24 -8.81 12.95 -6.96
N LYS A 25 -10.07 12.52 -7.00
CA LYS A 25 -10.45 11.09 -7.01
C LYS A 25 -9.89 10.32 -8.20
N ASP A 26 -9.69 10.98 -9.34
CA ASP A 26 -9.18 10.32 -10.55
C ASP A 26 -7.69 10.00 -10.45
N ASN A 27 -6.94 10.78 -9.67
CA ASN A 27 -5.55 10.46 -9.35
C ASN A 27 -5.44 9.12 -8.61
N TYR A 28 -6.28 8.90 -7.60
CA TYR A 28 -6.33 7.62 -6.89
C TYR A 28 -6.70 6.46 -7.82
N ARG A 29 -7.74 6.63 -8.66
CA ARG A 29 -8.17 5.60 -9.62
C ARG A 29 -7.06 5.27 -10.63
N TYR A 30 -6.39 6.30 -11.15
CA TYR A 30 -5.30 6.15 -12.09
C TYR A 30 -4.12 5.40 -11.46
N PHE A 31 -3.77 5.72 -10.22
CA PHE A 31 -2.72 5.04 -9.47
C PHE A 31 -3.04 3.57 -9.23
N LEU A 32 -4.27 3.24 -8.82
CA LEU A 32 -4.74 1.84 -8.69
C LEU A 32 -4.74 1.11 -10.04
N GLY A 33 -5.13 1.77 -11.14
CA GLY A 33 -5.04 1.21 -12.49
C GLY A 33 -3.61 0.86 -12.88
N LYS A 34 -2.66 1.73 -12.52
CA LYS A 34 -1.24 1.46 -12.73
C LYS A 34 -0.70 0.35 -11.85
N MET A 35 -1.20 0.20 -10.61
CA MET A 35 -0.81 -0.92 -9.74
C MET A 35 -1.22 -2.24 -10.40
N ARG A 36 -2.45 -2.33 -10.95
CA ARG A 36 -2.87 -3.52 -11.71
C ARG A 36 -1.93 -3.83 -12.88
N LYS A 37 -1.49 -2.81 -13.60
CA LYS A 37 -0.63 -2.98 -14.79
C LYS A 37 0.81 -3.36 -14.45
N HIS A 38 1.40 -2.74 -13.44
CA HIS A 38 2.84 -2.81 -13.19
C HIS A 38 3.23 -3.68 -11.99
N LEU A 39 2.31 -3.93 -11.06
CA LEU A 39 2.59 -4.69 -9.84
C LEU A 39 2.06 -6.13 -9.93
N LEU A 40 0.79 -6.32 -10.31
CA LEU A 40 0.16 -7.65 -10.33
C LEU A 40 0.85 -8.70 -11.21
N PRO A 41 1.55 -8.37 -12.32
CA PRO A 41 2.31 -9.37 -13.05
C PRO A 41 3.43 -10.03 -12.21
N HIS A 42 3.96 -9.32 -11.21
CA HIS A 42 5.15 -9.74 -10.46
C HIS A 42 4.90 -9.99 -8.98
N ALA A 43 3.83 -9.44 -8.42
CA ALA A 43 3.57 -9.48 -6.98
C ALA A 43 2.08 -9.62 -6.68
N ASP A 44 1.79 -10.31 -5.58
CA ASP A 44 0.47 -10.36 -4.96
C ASP A 44 0.35 -9.20 -3.97
N VAL A 45 -0.70 -8.40 -4.10
CA VAL A 45 -0.96 -7.30 -3.15
C VAL A 45 -1.70 -7.87 -1.96
N LEU A 46 -1.09 -7.78 -0.77
CA LEU A 46 -1.70 -8.21 0.48
C LEU A 46 -2.51 -7.06 1.09
N ALA A 47 -1.97 -5.85 1.13
CA ALA A 47 -2.68 -4.66 1.60
C ALA A 47 -2.24 -3.40 0.86
N TRP A 48 -3.12 -2.40 0.81
CA TRP A 48 -2.76 -1.07 0.32
C TRP A 48 -3.57 0.04 1.00
N CYS A 49 -2.96 1.21 1.10
CA CYS A 49 -3.58 2.44 1.53
C CYS A 49 -2.97 3.62 0.77
N LEU A 50 -3.82 4.48 0.19
CA LEU A 50 -3.44 5.70 -0.49
C LEU A 50 -3.99 6.88 0.31
N MET A 51 -3.12 7.82 0.67
CA MET A 51 -3.45 9.03 1.42
C MET A 51 -3.03 10.26 0.63
N PRO A 52 -3.60 11.44 0.89
CA PRO A 52 -3.41 12.62 0.05
C PRO A 52 -1.94 12.90 -0.31
N ASN A 53 -1.01 12.73 0.64
CA ASN A 53 0.41 12.99 0.46
C ASN A 53 1.32 11.75 0.51
N HIS A 54 0.81 10.52 0.64
CA HIS A 54 1.65 9.33 0.69
C HIS A 54 0.87 8.03 0.41
N TYR A 55 1.57 6.92 0.26
CA TYR A 55 0.95 5.61 0.10
C TYR A 55 1.75 4.54 0.84
N HIS A 56 1.06 3.45 1.19
CA HIS A 56 1.65 2.25 1.77
C HIS A 56 1.08 1.01 1.10
N TRP A 57 1.95 0.09 0.70
CA TRP A 57 1.61 -1.19 0.11
C TRP A 57 2.31 -2.32 0.88
N LEU A 58 1.62 -3.43 1.07
CA LEU A 58 2.19 -4.69 1.53
C LEU A 58 2.06 -5.70 0.39
N VAL A 59 3.18 -6.19 -0.12
CA VAL A 59 3.21 -7.02 -1.33
C VAL A 59 4.07 -8.25 -1.14
N ARG A 60 3.64 -9.39 -1.67
CA ARG A 60 4.46 -10.61 -1.79
C ARG A 60 4.96 -10.71 -3.22
N VAL A 61 6.26 -10.85 -3.43
CA VAL A 61 6.83 -11.11 -4.75
C VAL A 61 6.52 -12.56 -5.13
N LYS A 62 5.98 -12.79 -6.32
CA LYS A 62 5.64 -14.15 -6.79
C LYS A 62 6.89 -15.00 -6.94
N ASP A 63 6.78 -16.30 -6.68
CA ASP A 63 7.93 -17.23 -6.68
C ASP A 63 8.65 -17.32 -8.05
N GLY A 64 7.92 -17.11 -9.16
CA GLY A 64 8.51 -17.06 -10.51
C GLY A 64 8.90 -15.67 -11.00
N ALA A 65 8.73 -14.62 -10.19
CA ALA A 65 8.99 -13.25 -10.62
C ALA A 65 10.48 -12.91 -10.60
N ILE A 66 10.94 -12.16 -11.60
CA ILE A 66 12.29 -11.63 -11.63
C ILE A 66 12.27 -10.29 -10.90
N GLY A 67 12.89 -10.21 -9.72
CA GLY A 67 12.87 -8.99 -8.89
C GLY A 67 13.37 -7.73 -9.59
N ALA A 68 14.34 -7.85 -10.51
CA ALA A 68 14.81 -6.75 -11.33
C ALA A 68 13.72 -6.20 -12.28
N ARG A 69 12.85 -7.08 -12.80
CA ARG A 69 11.73 -6.69 -13.66
C ARG A 69 10.65 -5.96 -12.87
N LEU A 70 10.34 -6.43 -11.65
CA LEU A 70 9.45 -5.68 -10.74
C LEU A 70 10.00 -4.27 -10.47
N ALA A 71 11.29 -4.15 -10.15
CA ALA A 71 11.91 -2.84 -9.92
C ALA A 71 11.83 -1.91 -11.14
N GLN A 72 12.04 -2.44 -12.35
CA GLN A 72 11.90 -1.70 -13.60
C GLN A 72 10.44 -1.25 -13.86
N ASP A 73 9.47 -2.13 -13.66
CA ASP A 73 8.05 -1.82 -13.86
C ASP A 73 7.57 -0.80 -12.82
N LEU A 74 8.06 -0.85 -11.58
CA LEU A 74 7.84 0.19 -10.57
C LEU A 74 8.46 1.54 -10.98
N GLY A 75 9.67 1.55 -11.54
CA GLY A 75 10.27 2.77 -12.09
C GLY A 75 9.41 3.39 -13.21
N THR A 76 8.86 2.55 -14.09
CA THR A 76 7.91 2.97 -15.14
C THR A 76 6.61 3.50 -14.55
N PHE A 77 6.07 2.81 -13.54
CA PHE A 77 4.88 3.20 -12.80
C PHE A 77 5.02 4.61 -12.22
N PHE A 78 6.06 4.84 -11.41
CA PHE A 78 6.22 6.10 -10.68
C PHE A 78 6.56 7.25 -11.61
N SER A 79 7.50 7.04 -12.55
CA SER A 79 7.89 8.10 -13.49
C SER A 79 6.71 8.55 -14.35
N SER A 80 5.90 7.61 -14.87
CA SER A 80 4.74 7.96 -15.68
C SER A 80 3.59 8.55 -14.87
N TYR A 81 3.44 8.21 -13.58
CA TYR A 81 2.45 8.83 -12.71
C TYR A 81 2.85 10.29 -12.40
N THR A 82 4.10 10.52 -12.02
CA THR A 82 4.66 11.85 -11.80
C THR A 82 4.44 12.77 -13.00
N ARG A 83 4.75 12.30 -14.23
CA ARG A 83 4.53 13.10 -15.45
C ARG A 83 3.06 13.46 -15.67
N ALA A 84 2.14 12.54 -15.37
CA ALA A 84 0.71 12.79 -15.51
C ALA A 84 0.23 13.88 -14.53
N ILE A 85 0.66 13.80 -13.27
CA ILE A 85 0.32 14.80 -12.24
C ILE A 85 0.97 16.15 -12.54
N GLN A 86 2.23 16.17 -12.96
CA GLN A 86 2.91 17.40 -13.38
C GLN A 86 2.15 18.13 -14.50
N LYS A 87 1.68 17.38 -15.50
CA LYS A 87 0.85 17.92 -16.58
C LYS A 87 -0.51 18.41 -16.08
N GLN A 88 -1.18 17.64 -15.21
CA GLN A 88 -2.49 17.98 -14.66
C GLN A 88 -2.44 19.27 -13.82
N GLU A 89 -1.42 19.39 -12.97
CA GLU A 89 -1.28 20.48 -11.99
C GLU A 89 -0.40 21.63 -12.51
N THR A 90 -0.02 21.61 -13.79
CA THR A 90 0.88 22.61 -14.42
C THR A 90 2.14 22.89 -13.57
N ARG A 91 2.77 21.83 -13.04
CA ARG A 91 3.93 21.92 -12.13
C ARG A 91 5.15 21.20 -12.67
N THR A 92 6.32 21.59 -12.16
CA THR A 92 7.61 20.94 -12.43
C THR A 92 8.23 20.41 -11.14
N GLY A 93 9.37 19.70 -11.24
CA GLY A 93 10.09 19.13 -10.09
C GLY A 93 9.54 17.80 -9.59
N SER A 94 10.20 17.21 -8.59
CA SER A 94 9.86 15.88 -8.06
C SER A 94 8.52 15.85 -7.35
N LEU A 95 7.65 14.90 -7.72
CA LEU A 95 6.38 14.66 -7.01
C LEU A 95 6.59 13.90 -5.69
N PHE A 96 7.45 12.88 -5.69
CA PHE A 96 7.76 12.07 -4.51
C PHE A 96 9.09 12.46 -3.87
N GLN A 97 9.28 12.11 -2.61
CA GLN A 97 10.59 12.19 -1.96
C GLN A 97 11.48 11.05 -2.44
N GLN A 98 12.63 11.40 -3.03
CA GLN A 98 13.66 10.45 -3.45
C GLN A 98 13.05 9.22 -4.18
N GLN A 99 13.68 8.05 -4.06
CA GLN A 99 13.11 6.78 -4.46
C GLN A 99 12.17 6.25 -3.36
N TYR A 100 11.20 5.42 -3.75
CA TYR A 100 10.36 4.70 -2.79
C TYR A 100 11.21 3.82 -1.87
N GLN A 101 10.74 3.61 -0.65
CA GLN A 101 11.32 2.65 0.27
C GLN A 101 10.65 1.29 0.07
N ALA A 102 11.40 0.22 0.21
CA ALA A 102 10.83 -1.11 0.41
C ALA A 102 11.59 -1.87 1.48
N LYS A 103 10.88 -2.20 2.55
CA LYS A 103 11.41 -2.98 3.66
C LYS A 103 10.91 -4.40 3.55
N GLU A 104 11.82 -5.37 3.51
CA GLU A 104 11.48 -6.79 3.57
C GLU A 104 11.02 -7.16 4.98
N LEU A 105 9.95 -7.94 5.07
CA LEU A 105 9.34 -8.38 6.32
C LEU A 105 9.43 -9.91 6.39
N ALA A 106 10.32 -10.39 7.25
CA ALA A 106 10.63 -11.83 7.36
C ALA A 106 9.89 -12.54 8.52
N SER A 107 9.30 -11.81 9.48
CA SER A 107 8.56 -12.42 10.60
C SER A 107 7.04 -12.24 10.45
N PRO A 108 6.25 -13.29 10.70
CA PRO A 108 4.78 -13.22 10.71
C PRO A 108 4.21 -12.11 11.60
N GLU A 109 4.81 -11.88 12.77
CA GLU A 109 4.38 -10.86 13.71
C GLU A 109 4.53 -9.45 13.11
N TYR A 110 5.66 -9.18 12.45
CA TYR A 110 5.87 -7.90 11.76
C TYR A 110 4.99 -7.73 10.52
N LEU A 111 4.61 -8.83 9.87
CA LEU A 111 3.68 -8.81 8.73
C LEU A 111 2.28 -8.35 9.17
N LEU A 112 1.73 -8.94 10.23
CA LEU A 112 0.42 -8.55 10.77
C LEU A 112 0.44 -7.10 11.29
N GLN A 113 1.51 -6.71 12.00
CA GLN A 113 1.68 -5.32 12.43
C GLN A 113 1.72 -4.35 11.26
N CYS A 114 2.43 -4.70 10.18
CA CYS A 114 2.46 -3.87 8.97
C CYS A 114 1.08 -3.80 8.29
N PHE A 115 0.34 -4.91 8.22
CA PHE A 115 -1.02 -4.94 7.69
C PHE A 115 -1.93 -3.96 8.44
N CYS A 116 -1.94 -4.06 9.78
CA CYS A 116 -2.70 -3.14 10.63
C CYS A 116 -2.22 -1.70 10.47
N TYR A 117 -0.90 -1.47 10.45
CA TYR A 117 -0.34 -0.13 10.24
C TYR A 117 -0.82 0.50 8.93
N VAL A 118 -0.70 -0.21 7.80
CA VAL A 118 -1.17 0.25 6.48
C VAL A 118 -2.63 0.73 6.56
N HIS A 119 -3.47 0.02 7.31
CA HIS A 119 -4.90 0.30 7.44
C HIS A 119 -5.25 1.33 8.52
N GLN A 120 -4.43 1.49 9.56
CA GLN A 120 -4.62 2.49 10.63
C GLN A 120 -4.18 3.90 10.20
N ASN A 121 -3.38 4.03 9.13
CA ASN A 121 -2.83 5.31 8.70
C ASN A 121 -3.90 6.41 8.44
N PRO A 122 -5.03 6.14 7.76
CA PRO A 122 -6.11 7.12 7.61
C PRO A 122 -6.71 7.58 8.93
N LEU A 123 -6.94 6.66 9.87
CA LEU A 123 -7.45 6.97 11.21
C LEU A 123 -6.48 7.86 11.99
N ARG A 124 -5.18 7.52 11.98
CA ARG A 124 -4.12 8.32 12.64
C ARG A 124 -3.99 9.73 12.06
N ALA A 125 -4.29 9.91 10.79
CA ALA A 125 -4.28 11.20 10.12
C ALA A 125 -5.64 11.93 10.14
N ALA A 126 -6.62 11.43 10.90
CA ALA A 126 -7.97 11.97 10.99
C ALA A 126 -8.67 12.13 9.61
N LEU A 127 -8.37 11.24 8.66
CA LEU A 127 -9.02 11.20 7.33
C LEU A 127 -10.33 10.41 7.34
N GLU A 128 -10.56 9.60 8.37
CA GLU A 128 -11.79 8.87 8.61
C GLU A 128 -12.20 9.01 10.09
N ALA A 129 -13.51 9.09 10.34
CA ALA A 129 -14.05 9.09 11.70
C ALA A 129 -14.27 7.65 12.21
N GLU A 130 -14.58 6.73 11.29
CA GLU A 130 -14.83 5.33 11.59
C GLU A 130 -13.70 4.46 10.99
N PRO A 131 -13.06 3.60 11.79
CA PRO A 131 -11.98 2.74 11.32
C PRO A 131 -12.40 1.89 10.11
N GLY A 132 -11.58 1.95 9.06
CA GLY A 132 -11.77 1.10 7.89
C GLY A 132 -12.82 1.58 6.89
N THR A 133 -13.22 2.85 6.96
CA THR A 133 -14.19 3.47 6.04
C THR A 133 -13.52 4.26 4.92
N TRP A 134 -12.22 4.54 5.04
CA TRP A 134 -11.43 5.27 4.07
C TRP A 134 -11.52 4.62 2.68
N PRO A 135 -12.05 5.32 1.67
CA PRO A 135 -12.34 4.73 0.36
C PRO A 135 -11.09 4.29 -0.40
N TRP A 136 -9.93 4.87 -0.05
CA TRP A 136 -8.66 4.57 -0.70
C TRP A 136 -7.76 3.68 0.16
N SER A 137 -8.37 2.69 0.81
CA SER A 137 -7.68 1.59 1.50
C SER A 137 -8.25 0.24 1.06
N SER A 138 -7.46 -0.84 1.10
CA SER A 138 -7.96 -2.22 0.90
C SER A 138 -8.76 -2.76 2.06
N PHE A 139 -8.79 -2.10 3.22
CA PHE A 139 -9.49 -2.62 4.39
C PHE A 139 -10.99 -2.84 4.15
N ARG A 140 -11.58 -2.02 3.28
CA ARG A 140 -12.96 -2.18 2.83
C ARG A 140 -13.20 -3.50 2.09
N ASP A 141 -12.18 -4.07 1.47
CA ASP A 141 -12.25 -5.38 0.80
C ASP A 141 -12.23 -6.54 1.79
N TYR A 142 -11.59 -6.35 2.95
CA TYR A 142 -11.53 -7.32 4.06
C TYR A 142 -12.80 -7.30 4.92
N THR A 143 -13.47 -6.15 5.03
CA THR A 143 -14.71 -5.98 5.82
C THR A 143 -15.99 -6.12 5.00
N GLY A 144 -15.89 -6.47 3.72
CA GLY A 144 -17.05 -6.62 2.82
C GLY A 144 -17.71 -5.31 2.36
N LEU A 145 -17.20 -4.14 2.79
CA LEU A 145 -17.67 -2.83 2.34
C LEU A 145 -17.33 -2.50 0.88
N ARG A 146 -16.46 -3.30 0.26
CA ARG A 146 -16.09 -3.24 -1.16
C ARG A 146 -15.70 -4.64 -1.63
N SER A 147 -15.96 -4.93 -2.90
CA SER A 147 -15.55 -6.19 -3.54
C SER A 147 -14.35 -5.98 -4.47
N GLY A 148 -13.29 -5.35 -3.96
CA GLY A 148 -12.08 -5.08 -4.73
C GLY A 148 -11.30 -6.35 -5.08
N GLN A 149 -10.73 -6.37 -6.28
CA GLN A 149 -9.97 -7.51 -6.81
C GLN A 149 -8.45 -7.26 -6.86
N LEU A 150 -7.97 -6.13 -6.34
CA LEU A 150 -6.55 -5.81 -6.35
C LEU A 150 -5.76 -6.66 -5.34
N CYS A 151 -6.38 -6.96 -4.18
CA CYS A 151 -5.76 -7.75 -3.13
C CYS A 151 -5.96 -9.26 -3.35
N ALA A 152 -4.90 -10.03 -3.18
CA ALA A 152 -4.96 -11.49 -3.09
C ALA A 152 -5.46 -11.90 -1.69
N ARG A 153 -6.73 -11.59 -1.38
CA ARG A 153 -7.31 -11.74 -0.03
C ARG A 153 -7.18 -13.15 0.56
N PRO A 154 -7.39 -14.26 -0.19
CA PRO A 154 -7.20 -15.60 0.38
C PRO A 154 -5.76 -15.83 0.86
N LEU A 155 -4.78 -15.41 0.06
CA LEU A 155 -3.36 -15.51 0.43
C LEU A 155 -3.02 -14.62 1.63
N ALA A 156 -3.56 -13.39 1.67
CA ALA A 156 -3.36 -12.51 2.81
C ALA A 156 -3.97 -13.10 4.10
N ALA A 157 -5.17 -13.68 4.01
CA ALA A 157 -5.82 -14.32 5.14
C ALA A 157 -5.02 -15.50 5.68
N GLU A 158 -4.47 -16.33 4.78
CA GLU A 158 -3.60 -17.45 5.14
C GLU A 158 -2.28 -16.99 5.79
N LEU A 159 -1.58 -16.04 5.18
CA LEU A 159 -0.26 -15.59 5.65
C LEU A 159 -0.29 -14.82 6.98
N LEU A 160 -1.40 -14.14 7.26
CA LEU A 160 -1.54 -13.21 8.38
C LEU A 160 -2.50 -13.73 9.46
N ASP A 161 -3.08 -14.93 9.28
CA ASP A 161 -4.12 -15.51 10.14
C ASP A 161 -5.29 -14.51 10.36
N LEU A 162 -5.80 -13.94 9.25
CA LEU A 162 -6.83 -12.90 9.36
C LEU A 162 -8.19 -13.50 9.68
N PRO A 163 -8.98 -12.83 10.56
CA PRO A 163 -10.35 -13.27 10.83
C PRO A 163 -11.23 -13.13 9.57
N ALA A 164 -12.11 -14.11 9.38
CA ALA A 164 -13.10 -14.08 8.30
C ALA A 164 -14.30 -13.18 8.63
N ASP A 165 -14.60 -13.02 9.91
CA ASP A 165 -15.72 -12.19 10.37
C ASP A 165 -15.38 -10.68 10.24
N PRO A 166 -16.26 -9.87 9.61
CA PRO A 166 -16.01 -8.43 9.45
C PRO A 166 -15.90 -7.64 10.75
N VAL A 167 -16.54 -8.07 11.84
CA VAL A 167 -16.47 -7.42 13.15
C VAL A 167 -15.11 -7.72 13.79
N GLU A 168 -14.70 -8.99 13.81
CA GLU A 168 -13.37 -9.40 14.28
C GLU A 168 -12.25 -8.70 13.48
N MET A 169 -12.41 -8.60 12.16
CA MET A 169 -11.47 -7.85 11.30
C MET A 169 -11.36 -6.38 11.72
N ARG A 170 -12.47 -5.71 12.05
CA ARG A 170 -12.43 -4.33 12.57
C ARG A 170 -11.80 -4.25 13.95
N CYS A 171 -12.08 -5.21 14.83
CA CYS A 171 -11.44 -5.28 16.14
C CYS A 171 -9.92 -5.42 16.01
N LEU A 172 -9.44 -6.25 15.08
CA LEU A 172 -8.01 -6.38 14.76
C LEU A 172 -7.39 -5.03 14.38
N LEU A 173 -8.08 -4.22 13.56
CA LEU A 173 -7.59 -2.89 13.18
C LEU A 173 -7.47 -1.93 14.37
N LEU A 174 -8.31 -2.09 15.39
CA LEU A 174 -8.32 -1.25 16.58
C LEU A 174 -7.31 -1.67 17.64
N GLN A 175 -6.63 -2.81 17.47
CA GLN A 175 -5.59 -3.23 18.40
C GLN A 175 -4.42 -2.24 18.37
N THR A 176 -3.95 -1.87 19.56
CA THR A 176 -2.75 -1.03 19.71
C THR A 176 -1.55 -1.77 19.15
N LEU A 177 -0.90 -1.20 18.13
CA LEU A 177 0.39 -1.71 17.69
C LEU A 177 1.43 -1.47 18.79
N PRO A 178 2.35 -2.41 19.05
CA PRO A 178 3.38 -2.24 20.06
C PRO A 178 4.16 -0.93 19.85
N ASP A 179 4.58 -0.31 20.95
CA ASP A 179 5.44 0.88 20.91
C ASP A 179 6.68 0.59 20.05
N GLY A 180 6.95 1.45 19.07
CA GLY A 180 8.05 1.27 18.11
C GLY A 180 7.68 0.56 16.80
N ALA A 181 6.50 -0.04 16.68
CA ALA A 181 6.03 -0.62 15.40
C ALA A 181 5.97 0.44 14.28
N GLY A 182 5.65 1.69 14.62
CA GLY A 182 5.75 2.83 13.70
C GLY A 182 7.18 3.12 13.28
N ALA A 183 8.14 3.08 14.21
CA ALA A 183 9.56 3.33 13.93
C ALA A 183 10.21 2.22 13.09
N LEU A 184 9.67 1.01 13.11
CA LEU A 184 10.07 -0.08 12.21
C LEU A 184 9.50 0.07 10.80
N LEU A 185 8.58 1.01 10.56
CA LEU A 185 7.90 1.21 9.28
C LEU A 185 8.17 2.60 8.66
N TYR A 186 9.15 3.34 9.20
CA TYR A 186 9.70 4.60 8.70
C TYR A 186 11.20 4.52 8.43
#